data_AF-A0A9P5C2A3-F1
#
_entry.id   AF-A0A9P5C2A3-F1
#
_cell.length_a   1.000
_cell.length_b   1.000
_cell.length_c   1.000
_cell.angle_alpha   90.00
_cell.angle_beta   90.00
_cell.angle_gamma   90.00
#
_symmetry.space_group_name_H-M   'P 1'
#
loop_
_entity.id
_entity.type
_entity.pdbx_description
1 polymer ?
#
loop_
_entity_poly.entity_id
_entity_poly.type
_entity_poly.pdbx_seq_one_letter_code
_entity_poly.pdbx_strand_id
1 'polypeptide(L)'
;MLLDEENTCACGTSQRSHKSTKVVYIVTDTRYATAADFDEGKGMTSIDSVHTTSRAANLRARKIMFARTSPGLEPDEDKIIDEVKDGLYTGIGVGGAEKNGCYARKCEVESKPIDIEDDGSSEEDGHDGQDGEDWSMG
;
A
#
# COMPACT_ATOMS: atom_id res chain seq x y z
N MET A 1 -36.09 -50.58 -24.54
CA MET A 1 -36.10 -50.96 -23.11
C MET A 1 -34.92 -50.22 -22.50
N LEU A 2 -35.13 -49.02 -21.94
CA LEU A 2 -35.46 -48.74 -20.52
C LEU A 2 -34.34 -49.24 -19.59
N LEU A 3 -33.45 -48.33 -19.13
CA LEU A 3 -33.31 -47.78 -17.75
C LEU A 3 -32.33 -48.65 -16.91
N ASP A 4 -31.45 -48.22 -15.99
CA ASP A 4 -31.30 -47.07 -15.06
C ASP A 4 -29.77 -46.86 -14.82
N GLU A 5 -29.19 -45.66 -14.73
CA GLU A 5 -29.12 -44.75 -13.57
C GLU A 5 -28.41 -45.36 -12.34
N GLU A 6 -27.12 -45.05 -12.13
CA GLU A 6 -26.61 -44.89 -10.76
C GLU A 6 -25.56 -43.77 -10.65
N ASN A 7 -25.85 -42.95 -9.66
CA ASN A 7 -25.35 -41.63 -9.33
C ASN A 7 -24.17 -41.74 -8.37
N THR A 8 -23.01 -41.19 -8.74
CA THR A 8 -22.00 -40.78 -7.75
C THR A 8 -21.50 -39.38 -8.07
N CYS A 9 -22.29 -38.38 -7.68
CA CYS A 9 -21.84 -37.02 -7.41
C CYS A 9 -20.86 -37.03 -6.23
N ALA A 10 -19.57 -37.22 -6.49
CA ALA A 10 -18.53 -36.82 -5.54
C ALA A 10 -18.31 -35.31 -5.70
N CYS A 11 -19.18 -34.51 -5.08
CA CYS A 11 -18.95 -33.09 -4.87
C CYS A 11 -17.88 -32.95 -3.78
N GLY A 12 -16.62 -33.24 -4.15
CA GLY A 12 -15.46 -32.79 -3.39
C GLY A 12 -15.17 -31.36 -3.78
N THR A 13 -15.95 -30.39 -3.27
CA THR A 13 -15.51 -29.00 -3.22
C THR A 13 -14.35 -28.94 -2.24
N SER A 14 -13.18 -29.36 -2.69
CA SER A 14 -11.94 -28.87 -2.10
C SER A 14 -11.92 -27.38 -2.44
N GLN A 15 -12.56 -26.57 -1.59
CA GLN A 15 -12.33 -25.14 -1.52
C GLN A 15 -10.84 -24.99 -1.20
N ARG A 16 -10.01 -25.03 -2.24
CA ARG A 16 -8.72 -24.39 -2.21
C ARG A 16 -9.05 -22.93 -2.01
N SER A 17 -9.01 -22.49 -0.74
CA SER A 17 -8.95 -21.07 -0.40
C SER A 17 -7.90 -20.47 -1.32
N HIS A 18 -8.35 -19.73 -2.32
CA HIS A 18 -7.47 -19.08 -3.27
C HIS A 18 -6.85 -17.91 -2.52
N LYS A 19 -5.75 -18.18 -1.79
CA LYS A 19 -4.92 -17.14 -1.20
C LYS A 19 -4.49 -16.20 -2.32
N SER A 20 -5.12 -15.04 -2.39
CA SER A 20 -4.72 -14.00 -3.33
C SER A 20 -3.67 -13.15 -2.64
N THR A 21 -2.42 -13.26 -3.08
CA THR A 21 -1.36 -12.38 -2.60
C THR A 21 -1.53 -11.02 -3.28
N LYS A 22 -1.89 -9.99 -2.51
CA LYS A 22 -1.86 -8.60 -3.00
C LYS A 22 -0.54 -7.95 -2.61
N VAL A 23 -0.07 -7.00 -3.38
CA VAL A 23 1.13 -6.21 -3.05
C VAL A 23 0.69 -4.81 -2.67
N VAL A 24 1.20 -4.32 -1.55
CA VAL A 24 1.05 -2.93 -1.13
C VAL A 24 2.40 -2.23 -1.20
N TYR A 25 2.37 -0.92 -1.41
CA TYR A 25 3.53 -0.06 -1.52
C TYR A 25 3.50 0.92 -0.35
N ILE A 26 4.50 0.83 0.52
CA ILE A 26 4.60 1.60 1.75
C ILE A 26 5.60 2.72 1.52
N VAL A 27 5.20 3.95 1.82
CA VAL A 27 6.08 5.12 1.79
C VAL A 27 6.61 5.36 3.19
N THR A 28 7.92 5.36 3.35
CA THR A 28 8.61 5.65 4.62
C THR A 28 9.40 6.95 4.52
N ASP A 29 9.41 7.70 5.62
CA ASP A 29 10.18 8.92 5.81
C ASP A 29 11.13 8.72 6.99
N THR A 30 12.43 8.73 6.73
CA THR A 30 13.49 8.58 7.73
C THR A 30 14.24 9.89 7.86
N ARG A 31 14.36 10.39 9.09
CA ARG A 31 15.12 11.61 9.40
C ARG A 31 16.33 11.26 10.25
N TYR A 32 17.45 11.87 9.92
CA TYR A 32 18.71 11.72 10.62
C TYR A 32 19.06 13.04 11.28
N ALA A 33 19.19 13.03 12.61
CA ALA A 33 19.43 14.25 13.36
C ALA A 33 20.85 14.79 13.13
N THR A 34 21.83 13.88 13.05
CA THR A 34 23.25 14.18 12.88
C THR A 34 23.87 13.42 11.71
N ALA A 35 25.08 13.83 11.30
CA ALA A 35 25.87 13.09 10.31
C ALA A 35 26.23 11.68 10.78
N ALA A 36 26.56 11.52 12.07
CA ALA A 36 26.84 10.21 12.66
C ALA A 36 25.63 9.28 12.59
N ASP A 37 24.43 9.79 12.86
CA ASP A 37 23.19 9.01 12.73
C ASP A 37 22.95 8.57 11.28
N PHE A 38 23.28 9.41 10.31
CA PHE A 38 23.19 9.08 8.90
C PHE A 38 24.16 7.97 8.51
N ASP A 39 25.43 8.09 8.91
CA ASP A 39 26.47 7.10 8.62
C ASP A 39 26.20 5.75 9.31
N GLU A 40 25.67 5.76 10.52
CA GLU A 40 25.31 4.56 11.29
C GLU A 40 23.91 4.01 10.94
N GLY A 41 23.14 4.72 10.09
CA GLY A 41 21.77 4.34 9.73
C GLY A 41 20.75 4.46 10.87
N LYS A 42 21.05 5.23 11.93
CA LYS A 42 20.21 5.43 13.12
C LYS A 42 19.26 6.61 12.95
N GLY A 43 18.37 6.50 11.97
CA GLY A 43 17.33 7.51 11.72
C GLY A 43 16.02 7.22 12.45
N MET A 44 15.20 8.26 12.63
CA MET A 44 13.81 8.11 13.04
C MET A 44 12.95 7.89 11.80
N THR A 45 12.46 6.65 11.62
CA THR A 45 11.61 6.25 10.49
C THR A 45 10.14 6.32 10.87
N SER A 46 9.33 6.92 9.99
CA SER A 46 7.87 6.96 10.09
C SER A 46 7.24 6.46 8.80
N ILE A 47 6.14 5.71 8.91
CA ILE A 47 5.33 5.36 7.74
C ILE A 47 4.45 6.57 7.42
N ASP A 48 4.57 7.12 6.22
CA ASP A 48 3.72 8.22 5.77
C ASP A 48 2.37 7.69 5.25
N SER A 49 2.41 6.71 4.34
CA SER A 49 1.20 6.20 3.70
C SER A 49 1.42 4.83 3.04
N VAL A 50 0.31 4.14 2.77
CA VAL A 50 0.28 2.84 2.10
C VAL A 50 -0.62 2.93 0.88
N HIS A 51 -0.16 2.40 -0.25
CA HIS A 51 -0.82 2.49 -1.55
C HIS A 51 -0.94 1.11 -2.19
N THR A 52 -1.96 0.92 -3.02
CA THR A 52 -2.13 -0.30 -3.82
C THR A 52 -1.34 -0.28 -5.13
N THR A 53 -0.78 0.88 -5.50
CA THR A 53 0.02 1.04 -6.73
C THR A 53 1.35 1.73 -6.46
N SER A 54 2.41 1.28 -7.15
CA SER A 54 3.74 1.87 -7.07
C SER A 54 3.75 3.32 -7.55
N ARG A 55 2.97 3.65 -8.58
CA ARG A 55 2.86 5.01 -9.12
C ARG A 55 2.39 6.02 -8.07
N ALA A 56 1.35 5.67 -7.30
CA ALA A 56 0.82 6.54 -6.27
C ALA A 56 1.82 6.73 -5.11
N ALA A 57 2.43 5.63 -4.66
CA ALA A 57 3.47 5.66 -3.62
C ALA A 57 4.67 6.51 -4.04
N ASN A 58 5.20 6.31 -5.26
CA ASN A 58 6.35 7.06 -5.76
C ASN A 58 6.07 8.56 -5.91
N LEU A 59 4.86 8.92 -6.35
CA LEU A 59 4.46 10.33 -6.45
C LEU A 59 4.32 10.96 -5.07
N ARG A 60 3.83 10.21 -4.08
CA ARG A 60 3.77 10.65 -2.69
C ARG A 60 5.16 10.80 -2.07
N ALA A 61 6.04 9.82 -2.24
CA ALA A 61 7.41 9.87 -1.74
C ALA A 61 8.20 11.05 -2.31
N ARG A 62 8.10 11.31 -3.61
CA ARG A 62 8.67 12.53 -4.23
C ARG A 62 8.11 13.79 -3.60
N LYS A 63 6.79 13.90 -3.48
CA LYS A 63 6.17 15.08 -2.85
C LYS A 63 6.70 15.31 -1.44
N ILE A 64 6.89 14.26 -0.63
CA ILE A 64 7.43 14.37 0.72
C ILE A 64 8.86 14.88 0.70
N MET A 65 9.69 14.33 -0.20
CA MET A 65 11.11 14.68 -0.31
C MET A 65 11.31 16.17 -0.63
N PHE A 66 10.50 16.72 -1.53
CA PHE A 66 10.53 18.13 -1.95
C PHE A 66 9.56 19.03 -1.17
N ALA A 67 8.79 18.48 -0.22
CA ALA A 67 7.87 19.28 0.57
C ALA A 67 8.62 20.05 1.66
N ARG A 68 8.35 21.34 1.70
CA ARG A 68 8.74 22.26 2.78
C ARG A 68 7.89 22.02 4.03
N THR A 69 8.09 20.86 4.66
CA THR A 69 7.24 20.39 5.76
C THR A 69 7.48 21.10 7.09
N SER A 70 8.67 21.64 7.33
CA SER A 70 8.99 22.36 8.57
C SER A 70 10.16 23.30 8.36
N PRO A 71 10.04 24.60 8.70
CA PRO A 71 11.12 25.56 8.50
C PRO A 71 12.39 25.11 9.23
N GLY A 72 13.45 24.88 8.46
CA GLY A 72 14.77 24.52 8.98
C GLY A 72 15.01 23.02 9.24
N LEU A 73 14.08 22.13 8.88
CA LEU A 73 14.33 20.69 8.77
C LEU A 73 14.39 20.21 7.32
N GLU A 74 14.48 21.16 6.39
CA GLU A 74 14.47 20.91 4.96
C GLU A 74 15.86 20.50 4.50
N PRO A 75 15.99 19.37 3.77
CA PRO A 75 17.23 19.06 3.09
C PRO A 75 17.50 20.11 2.00
N ASP A 76 18.77 20.31 1.68
CA ASP A 76 19.19 21.15 0.58
C ASP A 76 18.65 20.56 -0.73
N GLU A 77 17.73 21.26 -1.40
CA GLU A 77 17.05 20.77 -2.61
C GLU A 77 18.06 20.42 -3.72
N ASP A 78 19.18 21.15 -3.79
CA ASP A 78 20.26 20.92 -4.74
C ASP A 78 21.11 19.68 -4.41
N LYS A 79 20.95 19.11 -3.21
CA LYS A 79 21.65 17.91 -2.74
C LYS A 79 20.71 16.71 -2.54
N ILE A 80 19.50 16.79 -3.08
CA ILE A 80 18.60 15.64 -3.13
C ILE A 80 19.07 14.72 -4.26
N ILE A 81 19.42 13.50 -3.89
CA ILE A 81 19.67 12.40 -4.81
C ILE A 81 18.35 11.62 -4.91
N ASP A 82 17.72 11.64 -6.08
CA ASP A 82 16.59 10.78 -6.39
C ASP A 82 16.99 9.59 -7.26
N GLU A 83 16.55 8.41 -6.85
CA GLU A 83 16.75 7.15 -7.56
C GLU A 83 15.42 6.42 -7.69
N VAL A 84 15.21 5.75 -8.83
CA VAL A 84 14.12 4.79 -8.99
C VAL A 84 14.72 3.43 -9.30
N LYS A 85 14.61 2.50 -8.36
CA LYS A 85 15.14 1.15 -8.46
C LYS A 85 13.99 0.15 -8.41
N ASP A 86 13.97 -0.80 -9.35
CA ASP A 86 12.87 -1.78 -9.51
C ASP A 86 11.48 -1.13 -9.62
N GLY A 87 11.42 0.11 -10.15
CA GLY A 87 10.20 0.89 -10.26
C GLY A 87 9.72 1.54 -8.95
N LEU A 88 10.53 1.50 -7.89
CA LEU A 88 10.26 2.11 -6.58
C LEU A 88 11.19 3.28 -6.32
N TYR A 89 10.64 4.36 -5.77
CA TYR A 89 11.38 5.58 -5.52
C TYR A 89 12.19 5.51 -4.23
N THR A 90 13.41 6.04 -4.27
CA THR A 90 14.23 6.39 -3.10
C THR A 90 14.78 7.79 -3.31
N GLY A 91 14.57 8.68 -2.34
CA GLY A 91 15.15 10.01 -2.30
C GLY A 91 16.00 10.16 -1.05
N ILE A 92 17.21 10.69 -1.18
CA ILE A 92 18.09 11.01 -0.05
C ILE A 92 18.53 12.46 -0.20
N GLY A 93 18.26 13.28 0.81
CA GLY A 93 18.65 14.68 0.85
C GLY A 93 19.54 14.90 2.05
N VAL A 94 20.66 15.58 1.83
CA VAL A 94 21.67 15.89 2.84
C VAL A 94 21.87 17.39 2.94
N GLY A 95 22.28 17.88 4.11
CA GLY A 95 22.62 19.29 4.31
C GLY A 95 21.48 20.15 4.84
N GLY A 96 20.56 19.56 5.60
CA GLY A 96 19.64 20.36 6.42
C GLY A 96 20.39 21.11 7.54
N ALA A 97 19.72 22.06 8.19
CA ALA A 97 20.35 22.82 9.27
C ALA A 97 20.60 21.91 10.47
N GLU A 98 21.85 21.46 10.69
CA GLU A 98 22.26 20.67 11.86
C GLU A 98 21.76 21.27 13.18
N LYS A 99 21.69 22.61 13.25
CA LYS A 99 21.20 23.35 14.43
C LYS A 99 19.74 23.05 14.79
N ASN A 100 18.94 22.56 13.85
CA ASN A 100 17.53 22.23 14.05
C ASN A 100 17.28 20.73 14.15
N GLY A 101 18.31 19.87 14.01
CA GLY A 101 18.19 18.43 14.21
C GLY A 101 17.67 17.64 13.01
N CYS A 102 17.93 18.10 11.78
CA CYS A 102 17.75 17.32 10.56
C CYS A 102 18.96 17.52 9.65
N TYR A 103 19.95 16.64 9.78
CA TYR A 103 21.13 16.61 8.92
C TYR A 103 20.79 16.03 7.54
N ALA A 104 20.05 14.92 7.54
CA ALA A 104 19.64 14.22 6.33
C ALA A 104 18.22 13.68 6.45
N ARG A 105 17.60 13.47 5.29
CA ARG A 105 16.28 12.86 5.15
C ARG A 105 16.32 11.83 4.03
N LYS A 106 15.77 10.65 4.28
CA LYS A 106 15.56 9.61 3.29
C LYS A 106 14.07 9.34 3.18
N CYS A 107 13.54 9.33 1.96
CA CYS A 107 12.18 8.89 1.70
C CYS A 107 12.20 7.75 0.68
N GLU A 108 11.65 6.60 1.02
CA GLU A 108 11.70 5.41 0.16
C GLU A 108 10.34 4.73 0.06
N VAL A 109 10.17 3.96 -1.01
CA VAL A 109 9.00 3.14 -1.26
C VAL A 109 9.38 1.68 -1.21
N GLU A 110 8.73 0.92 -0.33
CA GLU A 110 8.90 -0.53 -0.22
C GLU A 110 7.65 -1.27 -0.70
N SER A 111 7.82 -2.34 -1.50
CA SER A 111 6.73 -3.27 -1.81
C SER A 111 6.66 -4.37 -0.74
N LYS A 112 5.47 -4.60 -0.16
CA LYS A 112 5.21 -5.71 0.76
C LYS A 112 4.06 -6.58 0.23
N PRO A 113 4.24 -7.91 0.12
CA PRO A 113 3.13 -8.81 -0.14
C PRO A 113 2.27 -8.93 1.12
N ILE A 114 0.95 -8.94 0.94
CA ILE A 114 -0.05 -9.23 1.97
C ILE A 114 -0.81 -10.50 1.57
N ASP A 115 -0.95 -11.41 2.52
CA ASP A 115 -1.83 -12.57 2.38
C ASP A 115 -3.23 -12.10 2.72
N ILE A 116 -4.16 -12.24 1.77
CA ILE A 116 -5.57 -12.00 2.03
C ILE A 116 -6.20 -13.36 2.26
N GLU A 117 -6.56 -13.61 3.51
CA GLU A 117 -7.49 -14.66 3.84
C GLU A 117 -8.87 -14.18 3.39
N ASP A 118 -9.38 -14.80 2.33
CA ASP A 118 -10.74 -14.60 1.86
C ASP A 118 -11.68 -15.07 2.99
N ASP A 119 -12.34 -14.13 3.69
CA ASP A 119 -13.20 -14.45 4.84
C ASP A 119 -14.53 -15.12 4.44
N GLY A 120 -14.75 -15.32 3.15
CA GLY A 120 -15.91 -16.03 2.64
C GLY A 120 -17.21 -15.24 2.73
N SER A 121 -17.17 -13.90 2.83
CA SER A 121 -18.36 -13.08 2.57
C SER A 121 -18.69 -13.07 1.08
N SER A 122 -19.22 -14.21 0.60
CA SER A 122 -20.02 -14.27 -0.60
C SER A 122 -21.21 -13.36 -0.39
N GLU A 123 -21.21 -12.22 -1.08
CA GLU A 123 -22.39 -11.39 -1.27
C GLU A 123 -23.44 -12.30 -1.90
N GLU A 124 -24.40 -12.77 -1.10
CA GLU A 124 -25.58 -13.47 -1.61
C GLU A 124 -26.30 -12.47 -2.53
N ASP A 125 -26.15 -12.68 -3.83
CA ASP A 125 -26.90 -12.08 -4.91
C ASP A 125 -28.37 -12.51 -4.76
N GLY A 126 -29.06 -11.89 -3.81
CA GLY A 126 -30.48 -12.07 -3.52
C GLY A 126 -31.36 -11.29 -4.49
N HIS A 127 -31.26 -11.60 -5.77
CA HIS A 127 -32.30 -11.32 -6.75
C HIS A 127 -33.43 -12.36 -6.56
N ASP A 128 -34.53 -12.00 -5.90
CA ASP A 128 -35.92 -12.18 -6.33
C ASP A 128 -36.91 -11.95 -5.17
N GLY A 129 -37.90 -11.08 -5.39
CA GLY A 129 -38.93 -10.77 -4.41
C GLY A 129 -39.79 -9.58 -4.82
N GLN A 130 -40.42 -9.68 -6.00
CA GLN A 130 -41.56 -8.85 -6.36
C GLN A 130 -42.69 -9.08 -5.34
N ASP A 131 -43.02 -8.10 -4.50
CA ASP A 131 -44.35 -7.93 -3.91
C ASP A 131 -44.49 -6.54 -3.29
N GLY A 132 -45.59 -5.87 -3.58
CA GLY A 132 -45.97 -4.54 -3.10
C GLY A 132 -45.87 -3.50 -4.22
N GLU A 133 -46.94 -2.94 -4.77
CA GLU A 133 -48.30 -2.85 -4.26
C GLU A 133 -49.22 -2.30 -5.36
N ASP A 134 -50.44 -2.84 -5.31
CA ASP A 134 -51.62 -2.70 -6.14
C ASP A 134 -52.11 -1.24 -6.30
N TRP A 135 -51.99 -0.68 -7.52
CA TRP A 135 -52.71 0.53 -7.93
C TRP A 135 -54.02 0.15 -8.64
N SER A 136 -54.93 -0.51 -7.94
CA SER A 136 -56.30 -0.71 -8.40
C SER A 136 -57.15 0.55 -8.20
N MET A 137 -57.47 1.15 -9.35
CA MET A 137 -58.77 1.71 -9.78
C MET A 137 -59.51 2.75 -8.94
N GLY A 138 -60.03 3.77 -9.65
CA GLY A 138 -61.24 4.48 -9.26
C GLY A 138 -61.38 5.85 -9.89
#